data_AF-A0A6P7X7V1-F1
#
_entry.id   AF-A0A6P7X7V1-F1
#
_cell.length_a   1.000
_cell.length_b   1.000
_cell.length_c   1.000
_cell.angle_alpha   90.00
_cell.angle_beta   90.00
_cell.angle_gamma   90.00
#
_symmetry.space_group_name_H-M   'P 1'
#
loop_
_entity.id
_entity.type
_entity.pdbx_description
1 polymer ?
#
loop_
_entity_poly.entity_id
_entity_poly.type
_entity_poly.pdbx_seq_one_letter_code
_entity_poly.pdbx_strand_id
1 'polypeptide(L)'
;MAGVFVRGLICKLIRRTFHRHPDKRIETNESCSPPKQPKGSQKKPNYVLRFVKLSENACTPTKGSAKAAGYDLYSAYDYVIPAMDKAVVNTDIQIALPSGCYGRVA
;
A
#
# COMPACT_ATOMS: atom_id res chain seq x y z
N MET A 1 -20.63 18.73 -18.71
CA MET A 1 -19.41 17.91 -18.92
C MET A 1 -19.17 17.10 -17.67
N ALA A 2 -19.22 15.77 -17.75
CA ALA A 2 -18.99 14.90 -16.60
C ALA A 2 -17.50 14.52 -16.54
N GLY A 3 -16.73 15.24 -15.71
CA GLY A 3 -15.35 14.90 -15.38
C GLY A 3 -15.24 14.52 -13.90
N VAL A 4 -14.32 13.63 -13.56
CA VAL A 4 -14.01 13.30 -12.16
C VAL A 4 -13.04 14.36 -11.64
N PHE A 5 -13.41 15.01 -10.54
CA PHE A 5 -12.54 15.99 -9.88
C PHE A 5 -11.66 15.30 -8.85
N VAL A 6 -10.35 15.37 -9.03
CA VAL A 6 -9.36 14.79 -8.11
C VAL A 6 -8.83 15.89 -7.20
N ARG A 7 -9.56 16.16 -6.12
CA ARG A 7 -9.04 16.88 -4.94
C ARG A 7 -8.92 15.90 -3.78
N GLY A 8 -7.67 15.60 -3.38
CA GLY A 8 -7.41 15.10 -2.03
C GLY A 8 -7.50 13.58 -1.79
N LEU A 9 -7.60 12.71 -2.80
CA LEU A 9 -7.25 11.28 -2.65
C LEU A 9 -7.03 10.66 -4.03
N ILE A 10 -5.78 10.41 -4.42
CA ILE A 10 -5.46 9.80 -5.73
C ILE A 10 -5.53 8.28 -5.64
N CYS A 11 -5.12 7.69 -4.52
CA CYS A 11 -5.05 6.23 -4.41
C CYS A 11 -5.11 5.82 -2.96
N LYS A 12 -6.07 4.94 -2.67
CA LYS A 12 -6.05 4.06 -1.50
C LYS A 12 -5.20 2.87 -1.94
N LEU A 13 -4.00 2.68 -1.40
CA LEU A 13 -3.15 1.53 -1.76
C LEU A 13 -3.84 0.22 -1.28
N ILE A 14 -4.79 -0.28 -2.08
CA ILE A 14 -5.70 -1.36 -1.72
C ILE A 14 -5.05 -2.72 -2.00
N ARG A 15 -5.09 -3.58 -0.98
CA ARG A 15 -5.00 -5.04 -1.08
C ARG A 15 -6.02 -5.54 -2.11
N ARG A 16 -5.57 -6.30 -3.12
CA ARG A 16 -6.44 -7.35 -3.66
C ARG A 16 -6.69 -8.35 -2.52
N THR A 17 -7.79 -8.22 -1.81
CA THR A 17 -8.37 -9.32 -1.05
C THR A 17 -8.94 -10.28 -2.08
N PHE A 18 -8.20 -11.36 -2.35
CA PHE A 18 -8.77 -12.52 -3.03
C PHE A 18 -9.84 -13.08 -2.07
N HIS A 19 -11.11 -12.92 -2.41
CA HIS A 19 -12.18 -13.65 -1.74
C HIS A 19 -11.93 -15.14 -1.99
N ARG A 20 -11.43 -15.86 -0.98
CA ARG A 20 -11.55 -17.31 -0.93
C ARG A 20 -12.76 -17.68 -0.09
N HIS A 21 -13.63 -18.45 -0.72
CA HIS A 21 -14.87 -19.05 -0.24
C HIS A 21 -14.64 -19.90 1.03
N PRO A 22 -15.63 -20.04 1.94
CA PRO A 22 -15.56 -20.99 3.06
C PRO A 22 -15.76 -22.44 2.60
N ASP A 23 -14.99 -23.33 3.25
CA ASP A 23 -15.06 -24.80 3.42
C ASP A 23 -15.17 -25.77 2.24
N LYS A 24 -14.15 -26.65 2.12
CA LYS A 24 -14.26 -28.10 2.40
C LYS A 24 -12.86 -28.74 2.57
N ARG A 25 -12.80 -29.66 3.55
CA ARG A 25 -11.68 -30.28 4.28
C ARG A 25 -11.08 -31.52 3.57
N ILE A 26 -9.92 -32.00 4.08
CA ILE A 26 -9.32 -33.38 4.06
C ILE A 26 -8.31 -33.63 2.92
N GLU A 27 -7.10 -34.21 3.08
CA GLU A 27 -6.15 -34.54 4.17
C GLU A 27 -4.79 -34.85 3.49
N THR A 28 -3.67 -34.71 4.20
CA THR A 28 -2.60 -35.73 4.22
C THR A 28 -1.74 -35.50 5.46
N ASN A 29 -1.74 -36.50 6.34
CA ASN A 29 -0.69 -36.71 7.32
C ASN A 29 0.59 -37.12 6.59
N GLU A 30 1.74 -36.69 7.09
CA GLU A 30 3.01 -37.44 7.22
C GLU A 30 4.19 -36.45 7.32
N SER A 31 5.13 -36.82 8.18
CA SER A 31 6.20 -36.03 8.76
C SER A 31 7.35 -35.67 7.82
N CYS A 32 8.05 -34.57 8.10
CA CYS A 32 9.49 -34.59 8.42
C CYS A 32 9.90 -33.22 8.96
N SER A 33 10.59 -33.23 10.10
CA SER A 33 11.08 -32.03 10.80
C SER A 33 12.29 -31.43 10.08
N PRO A 34 12.39 -30.09 9.93
CA PRO A 34 13.66 -29.38 9.97
C PRO A 34 13.91 -28.85 11.40
N PRO A 35 15.16 -28.79 11.87
CA PRO A 35 15.49 -28.64 13.29
C PRO A 35 14.90 -27.35 13.90
N LYS A 36 14.33 -27.49 15.10
CA LYS A 36 13.97 -26.38 15.98
C LYS A 36 15.20 -25.51 16.21
N GLN A 37 15.33 -24.43 15.44
CA GLN A 37 16.31 -23.40 15.76
C GLN A 37 15.92 -22.77 17.10
N PRO A 38 16.89 -22.57 18.01
CA PRO A 38 16.62 -22.07 19.35
C PRO A 38 15.90 -20.73 19.23
N LYS A 39 14.89 -20.53 20.09
CA LYS A 39 14.12 -19.29 20.21
C LYS A 39 15.05 -18.17 20.71
N GLY A 40 15.92 -17.67 19.82
CA GLY A 40 16.51 -16.35 19.97
C GLY A 40 15.37 -15.35 19.90
N SER A 41 15.34 -14.38 20.80
CA SER A 41 14.37 -13.27 20.83
C SER A 41 14.31 -12.58 19.46
N GLN A 42 13.41 -13.03 18.57
CA GLN A 42 13.30 -12.52 17.21
C GLN A 42 12.75 -11.09 17.27
N LYS A 43 13.64 -10.08 17.16
CA LYS A 43 13.22 -8.69 17.00
C LYS A 43 12.45 -8.61 15.68
N LYS A 44 11.15 -8.30 15.73
CA LYS A 44 10.38 -7.99 14.52
C LYS A 44 11.09 -6.84 13.80
N PRO A 45 11.42 -6.97 12.50
CA PRO A 45 12.01 -5.86 11.76
C PRO A 45 11.03 -4.69 11.76
N ASN A 46 11.49 -3.53 12.20
CA ASN A 46 10.69 -2.31 12.22
C ASN A 46 10.76 -1.68 10.82
N TYR A 47 9.70 -1.88 10.03
CA TYR A 47 9.61 -1.29 8.70
C TYR A 47 9.12 0.16 8.81
N VAL A 48 10.07 1.09 8.72
CA VAL A 48 9.78 2.54 8.71
C VAL A 48 9.74 3.02 7.26
N LEU A 49 8.61 3.60 6.85
CA LEU A 49 8.50 4.28 5.56
C LEU A 49 8.96 5.73 5.71
N ARG A 50 9.91 6.17 4.89
CA ARG A 50 10.41 7.55 4.90
C ARG A 50 9.90 8.26 3.65
N PHE A 51 9.53 9.53 3.80
CA PHE A 51 9.10 10.36 2.68
C PHE A 51 9.54 11.81 2.88
N VAL A 52 9.64 12.54 1.77
CA VAL A 52 9.95 13.98 1.73
C VAL A 52 8.90 14.67 0.87
N LYS A 53 8.42 15.82 1.33
CA LYS A 53 7.58 16.72 0.55
C LYS A 53 8.47 17.63 -0.29
N LEU A 54 8.21 17.68 -1.59
CA LEU A 54 8.98 18.51 -2.52
C LEU A 54 8.41 19.91 -2.68
N SER A 55 7.16 20.12 -2.30
CA SER A 55 6.45 21.39 -2.37
C SER A 55 5.52 21.58 -1.17
N GLU A 56 5.03 22.81 -0.99
CA GLU A 56 4.03 23.15 0.03
C GLU A 56 2.66 22.52 -0.25
N ASN A 57 2.39 22.22 -1.52
CA ASN A 57 1.15 21.60 -1.99
C ASN A 57 1.11 20.09 -1.68
N ALA A 58 2.25 19.48 -1.37
CA ALA A 58 2.34 18.06 -1.07
C ALA A 58 1.66 17.72 0.27
N CYS A 59 0.84 16.68 0.25
CA CYS A 59 0.16 16.18 1.44
C CYS A 59 0.89 14.98 2.06
N THR A 60 0.82 14.86 3.38
CA THR A 60 1.44 13.76 4.13
C THR A 60 0.65 12.47 3.86
N PRO A 61 1.30 11.38 3.41
CA PRO A 61 0.62 10.09 3.23
C PRO A 61 0.03 9.61 4.56
N THR A 62 -1.20 9.13 4.54
CA THR A 62 -1.90 8.67 5.75
C THR A 62 -2.16 7.18 5.70
N LYS A 63 -2.44 6.58 6.85
CA LYS A 63 -2.78 5.17 6.96
C LYS A 63 -4.20 5.04 7.49
N GLY A 64 -5.12 4.51 6.69
CA GLY A 64 -6.54 4.40 7.07
C GLY A 64 -6.83 3.50 8.28
N SER A 65 -5.91 2.61 8.67
CA SER A 65 -6.00 1.85 9.92
C SER A 65 -4.63 1.27 10.33
N ALA A 66 -4.48 0.84 11.60
CA ALA A 66 -3.25 0.24 12.10
C ALA A 66 -2.77 -0.95 11.24
N LYS A 67 -3.71 -1.78 10.75
CA LYS A 67 -3.47 -2.97 9.92
C LYS A 67 -3.64 -2.71 8.41
N ALA A 68 -3.83 -1.47 7.98
CA ALA A 68 -3.92 -1.15 6.55
C ALA A 68 -2.65 -1.60 5.82
N ALA A 69 -2.84 -2.03 4.57
CA ALA A 69 -1.78 -2.59 3.75
C ALA A 69 -0.84 -1.55 3.16
N GLY A 70 -1.32 -0.32 3.05
CA GLY A 70 -0.64 0.74 2.34
C GLY A 70 -1.04 2.10 2.89
N TYR A 71 -0.51 3.12 2.23
CA TYR A 71 -0.77 4.52 2.54
C TYR A 71 -1.67 5.13 1.48
N ASP A 72 -2.49 6.05 1.91
CA ASP A 72 -3.33 6.85 1.05
C ASP A 72 -2.50 8.01 0.50
N LEU A 73 -2.51 8.17 -0.82
CA LEU A 73 -1.80 9.23 -1.54
C LEU A 73 -2.75 10.31 -2.02
N TYR A 74 -2.24 11.53 -2.12
CA TYR A 74 -3.02 12.75 -2.32
C TYR A 74 -2.46 13.52 -3.51
N SER A 75 -3.33 14.18 -4.27
CA SER A 75 -2.90 15.11 -5.32
C SER A 75 -2.33 16.37 -4.70
N ALA A 76 -1.22 16.86 -5.26
CA ALA A 76 -0.70 18.16 -4.91
C ALA A 76 -1.52 19.28 -5.57
N TYR A 77 -2.18 19.00 -6.70
CA TYR A 77 -2.94 19.98 -7.47
C TYR A 77 -4.35 19.48 -7.77
N ASP A 78 -5.16 20.40 -8.28
CA ASP A 78 -6.51 20.11 -8.72
C ASP A 78 -6.51 19.60 -10.16
N TYR A 79 -7.20 18.49 -10.38
CA TYR A 79 -7.36 17.92 -11.71
C TYR A 79 -8.82 17.65 -11.99
N VAL A 80 -9.24 17.94 -13.22
CA VAL A 80 -10.50 17.45 -13.80
C VAL A 80 -10.11 16.43 -14.86
N ILE A 81 -10.45 15.17 -14.63
CA ILE A 81 -10.20 14.11 -15.61
C ILE A 81 -11.49 13.87 -16.40
N PRO A 82 -11.52 14.13 -17.71
CA PRO A 82 -12.67 13.85 -18.55
C PRO A 82 -13.04 12.37 -18.51
N ALA A 83 -14.32 12.06 -18.75
CA ALA A 83 -14.76 10.68 -18.88
C ALA A 83 -13.95 9.94 -19.96
N MET A 84 -13.57 8.68 -19.66
CA MET A 84 -12.78 7.80 -20.54
C MET A 84 -11.33 8.25 -20.79
N ASP A 85 -10.86 9.30 -20.14
CA ASP A 85 -9.50 9.82 -20.30
C ASP A 85 -8.57 9.36 -19.17
N LYS A 86 -7.25 9.59 -19.34
CA LYS A 86 -6.21 9.22 -18.37
C LYS A 86 -5.25 10.38 -18.16
N ALA A 87 -4.89 10.63 -16.90
CA ALA A 87 -3.94 11.68 -16.54
C ALA A 87 -2.87 11.15 -15.58
N VAL A 88 -1.67 11.71 -15.67
CA VAL A 88 -0.64 11.57 -14.64
C VAL A 88 -0.91 12.64 -13.59
N VAL A 89 -1.17 12.21 -12.36
CA VAL A 89 -1.54 13.11 -11.26
C VAL A 89 -0.34 13.26 -10.32
N ASN A 90 0.13 14.50 -10.15
CA ASN A 90 1.33 14.78 -9.37
C ASN A 90 1.01 14.80 -7.87
N THR A 91 1.88 14.16 -7.08
CA THR A 91 1.78 14.04 -5.62
C THR A 91 2.82 14.87 -4.86
N ASP A 92 3.87 15.32 -5.55
CA ASP A 92 5.00 16.09 -5.00
C ASP A 92 5.65 15.47 -3.74
N ILE A 93 5.67 14.14 -3.66
CA ILE A 93 6.36 13.39 -2.61
C ILE A 93 7.43 12.47 -3.19
N GLN A 94 8.54 12.34 -2.48
CA GLN A 94 9.51 11.27 -2.69
C GLN A 94 9.41 10.26 -1.55
N ILE A 95 9.50 8.98 -1.89
CA ILE A 95 9.38 7.88 -0.92
C ILE A 95 10.65 7.04 -0.98
N ALA A 96 11.28 6.85 0.19
CA ALA A 96 12.35 5.88 0.35
C ALA A 96 11.77 4.60 0.97
N LEU A 97 11.76 3.54 0.17
CA LEU A 97 11.21 2.24 0.54
C LEU A 97 12.19 1.46 1.42
N PRO A 98 11.68 0.64 2.37
CA PRO A 98 12.53 -0.27 3.12
C PRO A 98 13.15 -1.31 2.18
N SER A 99 14.32 -1.84 2.58
CA SER A 99 15.05 -2.85 1.82
C SER A 99 14.19 -4.08 1.51
N GLY A 100 14.28 -4.58 0.27
CA GLY A 100 13.53 -5.76 -0.18
C GLY A 100 12.07 -5.49 -0.52
N CYS A 101 11.63 -4.23 -0.57
CA CYS A 101 10.28 -3.84 -0.96
C CYS A 101 10.30 -2.98 -2.23
N TYR A 102 9.18 -2.98 -2.98
CA TYR A 102 8.92 -2.02 -4.04
C TYR A 102 7.55 -1.35 -3.81
N GLY A 103 7.38 -0.14 -4.33
CA GLY A 103 6.16 0.65 -4.18
C GLY A 103 5.18 0.30 -5.30
N ARG A 104 3.94 -0.03 -4.95
CA ARG A 104 2.84 -0.19 -5.90
C ARG A 104 1.86 0.96 -5.72
N VAL A 105 1.28 1.45 -6.81
CA VAL A 105 0.15 2.41 -6.81
C VAL A 105 -0.99 1.71 -7.54
N ALA A 106 -2.19 1.67 -6.94
CA ALA A 106 -3.32 0.86 -7.40
C ALA A 106 -4.66 1.50 -7.06
#